data_AF-A0A0F8D9E5-F1
#
_entry.id   AF-A0A0F8D9E5-F1
#
_cell.length_a   1.000
_cell.length_b   1.000
_cell.length_c   1.000
_cell.angle_alpha   90.00
_cell.angle_beta   90.00
_cell.angle_gamma   90.00
#
_symmetry.space_group_name_H-M   'P 1'
#
loop_
_entity.id
_entity.type
_entity.pdbx_description
1 polymer ?
#
loop_
_entity_poly.entity_id
_entity_poly.type
_entity_poly.pdbx_seq_one_letter_code
_entity_poly.pdbx_strand_id
1 'polypeptide(L)'
;MVSNECQAMEVCQQNMIIPLFYGAMPNMGLYYTPDGPFENPGDLMKAFKIQEAWESMEHAAEHLSRDTVWIMQKLFASGADGVNFDTTAAAGDADFYGTLHAIEALRKEFPDMYIEAGMAGEMVLGMHGNLQYDGVTLAGLWPHQQVPLVAKAGANVFGPVVNTNTSKTSPWNLARAVTFIKEAVKVSPLPCHVDMGMGVGGIPMLETPPVDAVTRASKAMVEIAGVDGI
;
A
#
# COMPACT_ATOMS: atom_id res chain seq x y z
N MET A 1 -8.53 -12.12 17.82
CA MET A 1 -8.63 -10.87 17.06
C MET A 1 -9.27 -11.15 15.70
N VAL A 2 -8.63 -11.94 14.82
CA VAL A 2 -9.21 -12.32 13.51
C VAL A 2 -10.62 -12.94 13.57
N SER A 3 -10.94 -13.72 14.61
CA SER A 3 -12.30 -14.30 14.79
C SER A 3 -13.40 -13.24 14.92
N ASN A 4 -13.07 -12.10 15.55
CA ASN A 4 -14.01 -11.01 15.73
C ASN A 4 -14.19 -10.24 14.41
N GLU A 5 -13.13 -10.14 13.62
CA GLU A 5 -13.17 -9.55 12.27
C GLU A 5 -13.94 -10.42 11.29
N CYS A 6 -13.77 -11.75 11.34
CA CYS A 6 -14.59 -12.72 10.62
C CYS A 6 -16.08 -12.54 10.93
N GLN A 7 -16.43 -12.47 12.22
CA GLN A 7 -17.81 -12.25 12.64
C GLN A 7 -18.35 -10.90 12.16
N ALA A 8 -17.54 -9.83 12.24
CA ALA A 8 -17.93 -8.52 11.74
C ALA A 8 -18.16 -8.52 10.22
N MET A 9 -17.30 -9.22 9.46
CA MET A 9 -17.43 -9.40 8.02
C MET A 9 -18.73 -10.14 7.67
N GLU A 10 -19.03 -11.25 8.34
CA GLU A 10 -20.25 -12.02 8.13
C GLU A 10 -21.50 -11.19 8.43
N VAL A 11 -21.50 -10.43 9.53
CA VAL A 11 -22.60 -9.52 9.88
C VAL A 11 -22.75 -8.45 8.80
N CYS A 12 -21.66 -7.85 8.33
CA CYS A 12 -21.71 -6.83 7.28
C CYS A 12 -22.30 -7.39 5.98
N GLN A 13 -21.84 -8.57 5.54
CA GLN A 13 -22.31 -9.22 4.33
C GLN A 13 -23.78 -9.67 4.41
N GLN A 14 -24.28 -9.99 5.60
CA GLN A 14 -25.71 -10.29 5.80
C GLN A 14 -26.62 -9.06 5.75
N ASN A 15 -26.07 -7.86 5.96
CA ASN A 15 -26.84 -6.62 6.10
C ASN A 15 -26.63 -5.63 4.95
N MET A 16 -25.69 -5.89 4.03
CA MET A 16 -25.34 -4.99 2.93
C MET A 16 -25.30 -5.73 1.59
N ILE A 17 -25.40 -4.97 0.51
CA ILE A 17 -25.27 -5.46 -0.87
C ILE A 17 -24.07 -4.86 -1.61
N ILE A 18 -23.35 -3.94 -0.96
CA ILE A 18 -22.18 -3.28 -1.52
C ILE A 18 -20.97 -4.20 -1.27
N PRO A 19 -20.10 -4.42 -2.27
CA PRO A 19 -18.88 -5.19 -2.08
C PRO A 19 -18.05 -4.67 -0.90
N LEU A 20 -17.57 -5.57 -0.06
CA LEU A 20 -16.81 -5.23 1.13
C LEU A 20 -15.43 -5.89 1.08
N PHE A 21 -14.40 -5.06 0.97
CA PHE A 21 -13.02 -5.50 1.07
C PHE A 21 -12.56 -5.45 2.52
N TYR A 22 -11.65 -6.35 2.86
CA TYR A 22 -10.88 -6.19 4.08
C TYR A 22 -9.68 -5.25 3.83
N GLY A 23 -9.54 -4.23 4.67
CA GLY A 23 -8.36 -3.38 4.67
C GLY A 23 -7.22 -4.05 5.41
N ALA A 24 -6.17 -4.44 4.69
CA ALA A 24 -4.95 -5.01 5.26
C ALA A 24 -3.82 -3.99 5.14
N MET A 25 -3.32 -3.50 6.28
CA MET A 25 -2.14 -2.62 6.29
C MET A 25 -0.87 -3.47 6.47
N PRO A 26 0.09 -3.47 5.53
CA PRO A 26 1.34 -4.20 5.67
C PRO A 26 2.28 -3.56 6.70
N ASN A 27 1.93 -3.66 8.00
CA ASN A 27 2.60 -2.95 9.08
C ASN A 27 3.88 -3.67 9.53
N MET A 28 4.93 -3.61 8.70
CA MET A 28 6.19 -4.32 8.93
C MET A 28 6.86 -3.94 10.28
N GLY A 29 6.60 -2.75 10.81
CA GLY A 29 7.14 -2.30 12.09
C GLY A 29 6.80 -3.21 13.27
N LEU A 30 5.66 -3.93 13.22
CA LEU A 30 5.22 -4.86 14.27
C LEU A 30 6.04 -6.15 14.33
N TYR A 31 6.81 -6.45 13.28
CA TYR A 31 7.63 -7.65 13.21
C TYR A 31 9.02 -7.46 13.83
N TYR A 32 9.35 -6.23 14.26
CA TYR A 32 10.63 -5.91 14.87
C TYR A 32 10.57 -5.84 16.39
N THR A 33 11.69 -6.15 17.04
CA THR A 33 11.85 -5.99 18.49
C THR A 33 11.60 -4.54 18.91
N PRO A 34 11.00 -4.32 20.11
CA PRO A 34 10.78 -5.31 21.17
C PRO A 34 9.50 -6.16 21.04
N ASP A 35 8.56 -5.75 20.18
CA ASP A 35 7.23 -6.39 20.10
C ASP A 35 7.21 -7.61 19.18
N GLY A 36 8.00 -7.56 18.10
CA GLY A 36 8.11 -8.61 17.10
C GLY A 36 9.32 -9.52 17.26
N PRO A 37 9.37 -10.62 16.49
CA PRO A 37 10.37 -11.67 16.63
C PRO A 37 11.74 -11.34 16.00
N PHE A 38 11.84 -10.31 15.15
CA PHE A 38 13.07 -10.01 14.40
C PHE A 38 13.78 -8.77 14.95
N GLU A 39 15.11 -8.75 14.91
CA GLU A 39 15.88 -7.63 15.45
C GLU A 39 15.62 -6.33 14.66
N ASN A 40 15.43 -5.21 15.36
CA ASN A 40 15.12 -3.94 14.70
C ASN A 40 16.24 -3.52 13.71
N PRO A 41 15.94 -3.37 12.41
CA PRO A 41 16.95 -3.05 11.40
C PRO A 41 17.60 -1.69 11.65
N GLY A 42 16.85 -0.73 12.21
CA GLY A 42 17.37 0.59 12.56
C GLY A 42 18.44 0.52 13.65
N ASP A 43 18.33 -0.40 14.60
CA ASP A 43 19.35 -0.58 15.65
C ASP A 43 20.57 -1.34 15.13
N LEU A 44 20.34 -2.35 14.30
CA LEU A 44 21.41 -3.07 13.60
C LEU A 44 22.23 -2.14 12.71
N MET A 45 21.58 -1.29 11.91
CA MET A 45 22.26 -0.31 11.06
C MET A 45 23.09 0.69 11.87
N LYS A 46 22.57 1.18 13.02
CA LYS A 46 23.34 2.04 13.94
C LYS A 46 24.57 1.33 14.51
N ALA A 47 24.50 0.02 14.68
CA ALA A 47 25.60 -0.83 15.12
C ALA A 47 26.55 -1.25 13.97
N PHE A 48 26.37 -0.72 12.75
CA PHE A 48 27.11 -1.08 11.54
C PHE A 48 26.96 -2.55 11.11
N LYS A 49 25.87 -3.19 11.56
CA LYS A 49 25.48 -4.56 11.24
C LYS A 49 24.55 -4.62 10.04
N ILE A 50 25.06 -4.22 8.87
CA ILE A 50 24.24 -4.00 7.68
C ILE A 50 23.66 -5.31 7.13
N GLN A 51 24.45 -6.38 7.11
CA GLN A 51 23.98 -7.68 6.62
C GLN A 51 22.90 -8.25 7.54
N GLU A 52 23.09 -8.20 8.86
CA GLU A 52 22.06 -8.66 9.79
C GLU A 52 20.79 -7.81 9.68
N ALA A 53 20.91 -6.50 9.40
CA ALA A 53 19.74 -5.65 9.18
C ALA A 53 18.96 -6.08 7.93
N TRP A 54 19.66 -6.42 6.85
CA TRP A 54 19.05 -6.91 5.61
C TRP A 54 18.36 -8.25 5.80
N GLU A 55 19.03 -9.21 6.46
CA GLU A 55 18.44 -10.50 6.81
C GLU A 55 17.20 -10.35 7.70
N SER A 56 17.24 -9.44 8.68
CA SER A 56 16.08 -9.16 9.55
C SER A 56 14.90 -8.57 8.75
N MET A 57 15.17 -7.67 7.80
CA MET A 57 14.14 -7.10 6.93
C MET A 57 13.51 -8.16 6.02
N GLU A 58 14.31 -9.04 5.42
CA GLU A 58 13.82 -10.13 4.57
C GLU A 58 12.95 -11.12 5.36
N HIS A 59 13.40 -11.58 6.53
CA HIS A 59 12.61 -12.45 7.39
C HIS A 59 11.30 -11.81 7.86
N ALA A 60 11.31 -10.51 8.16
CA ALA A 60 10.10 -9.76 8.51
C ALA A 60 9.12 -9.72 7.33
N ALA A 61 9.61 -9.48 6.11
CA ALA A 61 8.79 -9.46 4.91
C ALA A 61 8.16 -10.82 4.60
N GLU A 62 8.90 -11.92 4.77
CA GLU A 62 8.36 -13.28 4.61
C GLU A 62 7.27 -13.59 5.63
N HIS A 63 7.47 -13.17 6.88
CA HIS A 63 6.49 -13.35 7.95
C HIS A 63 5.23 -12.53 7.69
N LEU A 64 5.39 -11.26 7.30
CA LEU A 64 4.31 -10.36 6.90
C LEU A 64 3.48 -10.96 5.75
N SER A 65 4.15 -11.48 4.72
CA SER A 65 3.49 -12.15 3.60
C SER A 65 2.65 -13.33 4.07
N ARG A 66 3.22 -14.21 4.91
CA ARG A 66 2.52 -15.39 5.42
C ARG A 66 1.29 -15.01 6.25
N ASP A 67 1.43 -14.05 7.16
CA ASP A 67 0.35 -13.64 8.05
C ASP A 67 -0.79 -12.98 7.26
N THR A 68 -0.45 -12.15 6.28
CA THR A 68 -1.45 -11.52 5.42
C THR A 68 -2.25 -12.55 4.65
N VAL A 69 -1.58 -13.55 4.06
CA VAL A 69 -2.26 -14.67 3.38
C VAL A 69 -3.16 -15.43 4.35
N TRP A 70 -2.66 -15.74 5.55
CA TRP A 70 -3.46 -16.47 6.55
C TRP A 70 -4.70 -15.69 7.01
N ILE A 71 -4.57 -14.39 7.25
CA ILE A 71 -5.70 -13.52 7.61
C ILE A 71 -6.72 -13.51 6.47
N MET A 72 -6.27 -13.30 5.24
CA MET A 72 -7.15 -13.25 4.08
C MET A 72 -7.85 -14.58 3.78
N GLN A 73 -7.18 -15.73 4.00
CA GLN A 73 -7.84 -17.04 3.91
C GLN A 73 -9.05 -17.13 4.87
N LYS A 74 -8.94 -16.56 6.08
CA LYS A 74 -10.04 -16.55 7.05
C LYS A 74 -11.14 -15.57 6.67
N LEU A 75 -10.78 -14.36 6.25
CA LEU A 75 -11.78 -13.34 5.94
C LEU A 75 -12.51 -13.59 4.62
N PHE A 76 -11.82 -14.14 3.63
CA PHE A 76 -12.44 -14.56 2.38
C PHE A 76 -13.42 -15.72 2.64
N ALA A 77 -13.07 -16.66 3.52
CA ALA A 77 -14.00 -17.71 3.95
C ALA A 77 -15.23 -17.17 4.73
N SER A 78 -15.08 -16.03 5.40
CA SER A 78 -16.16 -15.29 6.08
C SER A 78 -16.91 -14.31 5.17
N GLY A 79 -16.64 -14.34 3.86
CA GLY A 79 -17.41 -13.61 2.85
C GLY A 79 -16.83 -12.26 2.41
N ALA A 80 -15.58 -11.93 2.71
CA ALA A 80 -14.94 -10.75 2.11
C ALA A 80 -14.95 -10.85 0.58
N ASP A 81 -15.26 -9.77 -0.13
CA ASP A 81 -15.27 -9.74 -1.60
C ASP A 81 -13.85 -9.54 -2.19
N GLY A 82 -12.91 -9.13 -1.34
CA GLY A 82 -11.55 -8.82 -1.74
C GLY A 82 -10.71 -8.26 -0.59
N VAL A 83 -9.53 -7.77 -0.96
CA VAL A 83 -8.58 -7.14 -0.04
C VAL A 83 -8.13 -5.80 -0.61
N ASN A 84 -8.02 -4.81 0.27
CA ASN A 84 -7.31 -3.57 0.00
C ASN A 84 -6.03 -3.56 0.85
N PHE A 85 -4.89 -3.71 0.18
CA PHE A 85 -3.58 -3.50 0.79
C PHE A 85 -3.33 -1.99 0.90
N ASP A 86 -3.66 -1.42 2.06
CA ASP A 86 -3.52 0.01 2.32
C ASP A 86 -2.13 0.35 2.87
N THR A 87 -1.59 1.51 2.52
CA THR A 87 -0.31 2.00 3.07
C THR A 87 0.86 1.04 2.80
N THR A 88 0.88 0.39 1.63
CA THR A 88 1.97 -0.51 1.20
C THR A 88 3.30 0.24 1.09
N ALA A 89 4.40 -0.42 1.48
CA ALA A 89 5.77 0.08 1.39
C ALA A 89 6.09 1.24 2.36
N ALA A 90 5.27 1.47 3.38
CA ALA A 90 5.48 2.52 4.37
C ALA A 90 6.79 2.37 5.16
N ALA A 91 7.21 1.12 5.40
CA ALA A 91 8.46 0.83 6.11
C ALA A 91 9.67 0.69 5.18
N GLY A 92 9.48 0.71 3.85
CA GLY A 92 10.53 0.60 2.85
C GLY A 92 10.36 -0.56 1.87
N ASP A 93 11.47 -1.03 1.32
CA ASP A 93 11.48 -2.01 0.23
C ASP A 93 11.05 -3.41 0.69
N ALA A 94 11.35 -3.79 1.93
CA ALA A 94 10.94 -5.07 2.51
C ALA A 94 9.43 -5.19 2.72
N ASP A 95 8.79 -4.11 3.12
CA ASP A 95 7.33 -4.03 3.23
C ASP A 95 6.69 -4.23 1.85
N PHE A 96 7.21 -3.53 0.83
CA PHE A 96 6.73 -3.71 -0.53
C PHE A 96 6.96 -5.15 -1.05
N TYR A 97 8.13 -5.72 -0.77
CA TYR A 97 8.47 -7.10 -1.12
C TYR A 97 7.49 -8.10 -0.51
N GLY A 98 7.25 -8.00 0.80
CA GLY A 98 6.30 -8.88 1.49
C GLY A 98 4.87 -8.74 0.95
N THR A 99 4.47 -7.51 0.62
CA THR A 99 3.15 -7.23 0.03
C THR A 99 3.00 -7.82 -1.37
N LEU A 100 3.99 -7.65 -2.25
CA LEU A 100 3.96 -8.22 -3.60
C LEU A 100 3.86 -9.75 -3.57
N HIS A 101 4.62 -10.41 -2.69
CA HIS A 101 4.53 -11.86 -2.52
C HIS A 101 3.21 -12.33 -1.88
N ALA A 102 2.62 -11.53 -0.98
CA ALA A 102 1.29 -11.81 -0.46
C ALA A 102 0.23 -11.75 -1.58
N ILE A 103 0.31 -10.73 -2.44
CA ILE A 103 -0.59 -10.59 -3.60
C ILE A 103 -0.44 -11.79 -4.55
N GLU A 104 0.79 -12.21 -4.86
CA GLU A 104 1.03 -13.39 -5.71
C GLU A 104 0.41 -14.67 -5.12
N ALA A 105 0.63 -14.89 -3.82
CA ALA A 105 0.10 -16.04 -3.12
C ALA A 105 -1.44 -16.05 -3.13
N LEU A 106 -2.06 -14.90 -2.84
CA LEU A 106 -3.51 -14.74 -2.85
C LEU A 106 -4.11 -14.89 -4.24
N ARG A 107 -3.52 -14.29 -5.28
CA ARG A 107 -3.99 -14.47 -6.66
C ARG A 107 -3.90 -15.93 -7.09
N LYS A 108 -2.86 -16.64 -6.68
CA LYS A 108 -2.70 -18.07 -6.98
C LYS A 108 -3.74 -18.94 -6.28
N GLU A 109 -4.03 -18.65 -5.01
CA GLU A 109 -4.98 -19.43 -4.21
C GLU A 109 -6.44 -19.09 -4.54
N PHE A 110 -6.73 -17.80 -4.78
CA PHE A 110 -8.05 -17.25 -5.07
C PHE A 110 -8.02 -16.47 -6.39
N PRO A 111 -8.09 -17.15 -7.55
CA PRO A 111 -7.97 -16.52 -8.87
C PRO A 111 -8.98 -15.41 -9.16
N ASP A 112 -10.12 -15.42 -8.49
CA ASP A 112 -11.19 -14.44 -8.67
C ASP A 112 -11.25 -13.37 -7.56
N MET A 113 -10.37 -13.44 -6.56
CA MET A 113 -10.32 -12.44 -5.49
C MET A 113 -10.00 -11.06 -6.08
N TYR A 114 -10.74 -10.04 -5.66
CA TYR A 114 -10.40 -8.68 -6.01
C TYR A 114 -9.32 -8.13 -5.07
N ILE A 115 -8.25 -7.58 -5.63
CA ILE A 115 -7.08 -7.11 -4.89
C ILE A 115 -6.80 -5.67 -5.29
N GLU A 116 -6.88 -4.76 -4.33
CA GLU A 116 -6.42 -3.38 -4.43
C GLU A 116 -5.08 -3.25 -3.69
N ALA A 117 -4.14 -2.51 -4.27
CA ALA A 117 -2.85 -2.22 -3.65
C ALA A 117 -2.58 -0.71 -3.65
N GLY A 118 -2.86 -0.08 -2.52
CA GLY A 118 -2.58 1.33 -2.21
C GLY A 118 -1.20 1.51 -1.59
N MET A 119 -0.50 2.56 -2.00
CA MET A 119 0.90 2.82 -1.64
C MET A 119 0.99 3.87 -0.53
N ALA A 120 2.09 3.89 0.21
CA ALA A 120 2.27 4.83 1.33
C ALA A 120 2.96 6.16 0.96
N GLY A 121 3.75 6.19 -0.11
CA GLY A 121 4.46 7.40 -0.55
C GLY A 121 4.67 7.51 -2.06
N GLU A 122 5.01 8.72 -2.53
CA GLU A 122 5.32 8.96 -3.96
C GLU A 122 6.49 8.13 -4.48
N MET A 123 7.34 7.64 -3.60
CA MET A 123 8.38 6.69 -3.90
C MET A 123 8.49 5.73 -2.73
N VAL A 124 9.06 4.54 -2.95
CA VAL A 124 9.35 3.60 -1.87
C VAL A 124 10.44 4.20 -0.98
N LEU A 125 10.00 4.84 0.10
CA LEU A 125 10.82 5.50 1.12
C LEU A 125 10.91 4.60 2.35
N GLY A 126 11.98 4.75 3.14
CA GLY A 126 12.11 4.05 4.41
C GLY A 126 13.46 3.37 4.54
N MET A 127 13.50 2.28 5.32
CA MET A 127 14.69 1.44 5.41
C MET A 127 14.82 0.61 4.14
N HIS A 128 16.05 0.45 3.65
CA HIS A 128 16.31 -0.26 2.40
C HIS A 128 17.22 -1.47 2.65
N GLY A 129 16.64 -2.64 2.43
CA GLY A 129 17.28 -3.96 2.49
C GLY A 129 17.91 -4.41 1.18
N ASN A 130 17.87 -3.58 0.13
CA ASN A 130 18.30 -3.94 -1.22
C ASN A 130 17.49 -5.11 -1.81
N LEU A 131 16.21 -5.20 -1.42
CA LEU A 131 15.32 -6.26 -1.88
C LEU A 131 14.86 -6.00 -3.32
N GLN A 132 14.70 -7.10 -4.04
CA GLN A 132 14.33 -7.09 -5.45
C GLN A 132 13.12 -7.97 -5.68
N TYR A 133 12.23 -7.53 -6.55
CA TYR A 133 11.14 -8.34 -7.06
C TYR A 133 11.36 -8.53 -8.55
N ASP A 134 11.51 -9.78 -8.99
CA ASP A 134 11.82 -10.12 -10.38
C ASP A 134 13.06 -9.40 -10.94
N GLY A 135 14.10 -9.24 -10.12
CA GLY A 135 15.33 -8.53 -10.49
C GLY A 135 15.22 -7.00 -10.53
N VAL A 136 14.07 -6.43 -10.14
CA VAL A 136 13.88 -4.98 -10.01
C VAL A 136 14.09 -4.58 -8.55
N THR A 137 15.06 -3.70 -8.30
CA THR A 137 15.25 -3.07 -6.98
C THR A 137 14.02 -2.26 -6.59
N LEU A 138 13.45 -2.58 -5.43
CA LEU A 138 12.20 -1.98 -4.95
C LEU A 138 12.39 -0.60 -4.32
N ALA A 139 13.55 -0.36 -3.71
CA ALA A 139 13.87 0.91 -3.07
C ALA A 139 13.82 2.08 -4.06
N GLY A 140 13.12 3.15 -3.70
CA GLY A 140 13.05 4.39 -4.46
C GLY A 140 12.22 4.36 -5.75
N LEU A 141 11.47 3.29 -6.02
CA LEU A 141 10.55 3.23 -7.17
C LEU A 141 9.45 4.28 -7.05
N TRP A 142 9.25 5.05 -8.12
CA TRP A 142 8.15 6.02 -8.29
C TRP A 142 6.86 5.34 -8.76
N PRO A 143 5.69 6.01 -8.77
CA PRO A 143 4.41 5.30 -8.93
C PRO A 143 4.26 4.65 -10.31
N HIS A 144 4.79 5.29 -11.37
CA HIS A 144 4.87 4.74 -12.72
C HIS A 144 5.80 3.52 -12.85
N GLN A 145 6.67 3.28 -11.87
CA GLN A 145 7.56 2.11 -11.80
C GLN A 145 7.04 1.04 -10.83
N GLN A 146 6.20 1.43 -9.86
CA GLN A 146 5.54 0.51 -8.94
C GLN A 146 4.43 -0.28 -9.66
N VAL A 147 3.61 0.40 -10.48
CA VAL A 147 2.42 -0.20 -11.09
C VAL A 147 2.67 -1.46 -11.94
N PRO A 148 3.77 -1.58 -12.72
CA PRO A 148 4.02 -2.81 -13.47
C PRO A 148 4.31 -4.00 -12.54
N LEU A 149 4.93 -3.76 -11.38
CA LEU A 149 5.22 -4.82 -10.40
C LEU A 149 3.95 -5.26 -9.68
N VAL A 150 3.11 -4.29 -9.28
CA VAL A 150 1.80 -4.54 -8.66
C VAL A 150 0.88 -5.33 -9.61
N ALA A 151 0.84 -4.94 -10.88
CA ALA A 151 0.10 -5.67 -11.91
C ALA A 151 0.66 -7.08 -12.13
N LYS A 152 1.99 -7.23 -12.14
CA LYS A 152 2.64 -8.53 -12.27
C LYS A 152 2.32 -9.46 -11.09
N ALA A 153 2.29 -8.94 -9.87
CA ALA A 153 1.93 -9.71 -8.68
C ALA A 153 0.48 -10.21 -8.74
N GLY A 154 -0.40 -9.49 -9.44
CA GLY A 154 -1.77 -9.92 -9.72
C GLY A 154 -2.85 -9.06 -9.06
N ALA A 155 -2.57 -7.82 -8.72
CA ALA A 155 -3.58 -6.86 -8.27
C ALA A 155 -4.57 -6.51 -9.39
N ASN A 156 -5.77 -6.09 -9.00
CA ASN A 156 -6.81 -5.58 -9.89
C ASN A 156 -6.82 -4.06 -9.98
N VAL A 157 -6.48 -3.37 -8.88
CA VAL A 157 -6.46 -1.90 -8.78
C VAL A 157 -5.14 -1.46 -8.18
N PHE A 158 -4.60 -0.38 -8.72
CA PHE A 158 -3.42 0.26 -8.17
C PHE A 158 -3.79 1.60 -7.53
N GLY A 159 -3.41 1.78 -6.27
CA GLY A 159 -3.49 3.04 -5.55
C GLY A 159 -2.14 3.75 -5.52
N PRO A 160 -1.82 4.59 -6.51
CA PRO A 160 -0.66 5.46 -6.41
C PRO A 160 -0.92 6.58 -5.42
N VAL A 161 0.12 7.03 -4.73
CA VAL A 161 0.03 8.14 -3.78
C VAL A 161 1.12 9.18 -4.02
N VAL A 162 0.87 10.40 -3.58
CA VAL A 162 1.89 11.44 -3.45
C VAL A 162 1.68 12.19 -2.14
N ASN A 163 2.68 12.21 -1.28
CA ASN A 163 2.63 12.89 0.01
C ASN A 163 2.67 14.42 -0.17
N THR A 164 1.93 15.10 0.72
CA THR A 164 1.87 16.55 0.81
C THR A 164 3.12 17.07 1.52
N ASN A 165 3.80 18.01 0.89
CA ASN A 165 4.86 18.78 1.53
C ASN A 165 4.25 19.93 2.33
N THR A 166 4.31 19.84 3.66
CA THR A 166 3.76 20.83 4.60
C THR A 166 4.45 22.18 4.56
N SER A 167 5.63 22.29 3.94
CA SER A 167 6.34 23.55 3.69
C SER A 167 5.95 24.23 2.36
N LYS A 168 4.94 23.71 1.66
CA LYS A 168 4.50 24.19 0.35
C LYS A 168 3.00 24.51 0.34
N THR A 169 2.59 25.33 -0.63
CA THR A 169 1.20 25.76 -0.78
C THR A 169 0.32 24.64 -1.35
N SER A 170 -0.99 24.68 -1.10
CA SER A 170 -1.93 23.68 -1.63
C SER A 170 -1.89 23.58 -3.17
N PRO A 171 -1.85 24.68 -3.95
CA PRO A 171 -1.71 24.58 -5.41
C PRO A 171 -0.42 23.90 -5.85
N TRP A 172 0.69 24.11 -5.12
CA TRP A 172 1.96 23.44 -5.41
C TRP A 172 1.87 21.94 -5.17
N ASN A 173 1.31 21.53 -4.03
CA ASN A 173 1.13 20.11 -3.70
C ASN A 173 0.18 19.42 -4.68
N LEU A 174 -0.92 20.10 -5.06
CA LEU A 174 -1.84 19.56 -6.07
C LEU A 174 -1.17 19.39 -7.43
N ALA A 175 -0.46 20.40 -7.91
CA ALA A 175 0.26 20.31 -9.18
C ALA A 175 1.30 19.19 -9.18
N ARG A 176 2.03 19.04 -8.06
CA ARG A 176 3.00 17.95 -7.86
C ARG A 176 2.32 16.58 -7.92
N ALA A 177 1.24 16.41 -7.16
CA ALA A 177 0.54 15.14 -7.07
C ALA A 177 -0.01 14.74 -8.45
N VAL A 178 -0.76 15.63 -9.11
CA VAL A 178 -1.27 15.42 -10.47
C VAL A 178 -0.16 15.04 -11.47
N THR A 179 1.02 15.65 -11.37
CA THR A 179 2.14 15.35 -12.28
C THR A 179 2.59 13.89 -12.19
N PHE A 180 2.82 13.37 -10.98
CA PHE A 180 3.27 11.99 -10.81
C PHE A 180 2.16 10.98 -11.09
N ILE A 181 0.95 11.25 -10.59
CA ILE A 181 -0.20 10.36 -10.78
C ILE A 181 -0.54 10.23 -12.26
N LYS A 182 -0.49 11.32 -13.03
CA LYS A 182 -0.74 11.29 -14.47
C LYS A 182 0.22 10.37 -15.23
N GLU A 183 1.51 10.36 -14.86
CA GLU A 183 2.46 9.44 -15.50
C GLU A 183 2.21 8.00 -15.09
N ALA A 184 1.80 7.75 -13.83
CA ALA A 184 1.43 6.41 -13.37
C ALA A 184 0.20 5.86 -14.11
N VAL A 185 -0.86 6.66 -14.22
CA VAL A 185 -2.08 6.34 -14.99
C VAL A 185 -1.73 5.99 -16.43
N LYS A 186 -0.89 6.80 -17.08
CA LYS A 186 -0.51 6.62 -18.49
C LYS A 186 0.16 5.26 -18.78
N VAL A 187 0.93 4.73 -17.84
CA VAL A 187 1.64 3.45 -18.00
C VAL A 187 0.94 2.28 -17.34
N SER A 188 -0.11 2.53 -16.55
CA SER A 188 -0.79 1.52 -15.77
C SER A 188 -1.62 0.58 -16.66
N PRO A 189 -1.44 -0.74 -16.54
CA PRO A 189 -2.38 -1.71 -17.10
C PRO A 189 -3.60 -1.94 -16.19
N LEU A 190 -3.60 -1.39 -14.96
CA LEU A 190 -4.67 -1.49 -13.98
C LEU A 190 -5.45 -0.16 -13.90
N PRO A 191 -6.74 -0.19 -13.54
CA PRO A 191 -7.42 1.00 -13.03
C PRO A 191 -6.63 1.64 -11.89
N CYS A 192 -6.49 2.96 -11.93
CA CYS A 192 -5.80 3.74 -10.90
C CYS A 192 -6.81 4.41 -9.98
N HIS A 193 -6.85 3.99 -8.72
CA HIS A 193 -7.61 4.62 -7.65
C HIS A 193 -6.64 5.38 -6.75
N VAL A 194 -6.36 6.64 -7.06
CA VAL A 194 -5.32 7.40 -6.33
C VAL A 194 -5.65 7.51 -4.84
N ASP A 195 -4.66 7.26 -3.99
CA ASP A 195 -4.85 7.41 -2.56
C ASP A 195 -5.01 8.89 -2.20
N MET A 196 -6.18 9.23 -1.66
CA MET A 196 -6.54 10.60 -1.27
C MET A 196 -6.98 10.65 0.19
N GLY A 197 -6.36 11.53 0.95
CA GLY A 197 -6.64 11.68 2.37
C GLY A 197 -5.76 12.75 3.00
N MET A 198 -5.83 12.86 4.32
CA MET A 198 -5.03 13.83 5.08
C MET A 198 -3.54 13.70 4.73
N GLY A 199 -2.97 14.75 4.14
CA GLY A 199 -1.54 14.78 3.84
C GLY A 199 -1.12 14.01 2.58
N VAL A 200 -2.05 13.57 1.72
CA VAL A 200 -1.72 12.91 0.44
C VAL A 200 -2.62 13.41 -0.71
N GLY A 201 -2.24 13.14 -1.95
CA GLY A 201 -3.05 13.46 -3.13
C GLY A 201 -3.27 14.97 -3.36
N GLY A 202 -2.43 15.82 -2.77
CA GLY A 202 -2.58 17.28 -2.79
C GLY A 202 -3.51 17.83 -1.71
N ILE A 203 -4.10 16.97 -0.86
CA ILE A 203 -4.91 17.38 0.28
C ILE A 203 -4.00 17.85 1.42
N PRO A 204 -4.28 19.01 2.05
CA PRO A 204 -3.51 19.52 3.17
C PRO A 204 -3.46 18.54 4.35
N MET A 205 -2.35 18.57 5.11
CA MET A 205 -2.24 17.85 6.38
C MET A 205 -2.95 18.66 7.48
N LEU A 206 -4.26 18.44 7.59
CA LEU A 206 -5.14 18.97 8.62
C LEU A 206 -6.14 17.89 9.02
N GLU A 207 -6.48 17.82 10.31
CA GLU A 207 -7.47 16.87 10.83
C GLU A 207 -8.81 16.99 10.08
N THR A 208 -9.23 18.23 9.83
CA THR A 208 -10.42 18.57 9.05
C THR A 208 -10.02 19.47 7.88
N PRO A 209 -9.58 18.91 6.75
CA PRO A 209 -9.15 19.72 5.62
C PRO A 209 -10.33 20.53 5.07
N PRO A 210 -10.12 21.79 4.64
CA PRO A 210 -11.19 22.57 4.03
C PRO A 210 -11.81 21.83 2.85
N VAL A 211 -13.15 21.73 2.81
CA VAL A 211 -13.89 20.99 1.76
C VAL A 211 -13.53 21.47 0.36
N ASP A 212 -13.27 22.77 0.17
CA ASP A 212 -12.80 23.33 -1.11
C ASP A 212 -11.45 22.73 -1.54
N ALA A 213 -10.51 22.52 -0.62
CA ALA A 213 -9.22 21.93 -0.93
C ALA A 213 -9.36 20.45 -1.33
N VAL A 214 -10.18 19.68 -0.59
CA VAL A 214 -10.48 18.27 -0.91
C VAL A 214 -11.14 18.17 -2.27
N THR A 215 -12.20 18.96 -2.50
CA THR A 215 -12.97 18.94 -3.76
C THR A 215 -12.10 19.27 -4.96
N ARG A 216 -11.25 20.30 -4.86
CA ARG A 216 -10.31 20.67 -5.95
C ARG A 216 -9.28 19.58 -6.21
N ALA A 217 -8.75 18.97 -5.15
CA ALA A 217 -7.79 17.89 -5.28
C ALA A 217 -8.42 16.69 -6.01
N SER A 218 -9.56 16.20 -5.52
CA SER A 218 -10.31 15.11 -6.13
C SER A 218 -10.68 15.41 -7.58
N LYS A 219 -11.20 16.61 -7.86
CA LYS A 219 -11.60 17.00 -9.21
C LYS A 219 -10.42 17.05 -10.18
N ALA A 220 -9.28 17.59 -9.73
CA ALA A 220 -8.08 17.65 -10.55
C ALA A 220 -7.46 16.26 -10.79
N MET A 221 -7.53 15.34 -9.83
CA MET A 221 -7.11 13.95 -10.05
C MET A 221 -7.94 13.30 -11.17
N VAL A 222 -9.26 13.43 -11.09
CA VAL A 222 -10.16 12.85 -12.11
C VAL A 222 -9.99 13.53 -13.47
N GLU A 223 -10.04 14.87 -13.55
CA GLU A 223 -10.07 15.57 -14.85
C GLU A 223 -8.68 15.79 -15.49
N ILE A 224 -7.62 15.88 -14.68
CA ILE A 224 -6.28 16.24 -15.18
C ILE A 224 -5.32 15.06 -15.12
N ALA A 225 -5.32 14.31 -14.01
CA ALA A 225 -4.47 13.12 -13.88
C ALA A 225 -5.09 11.90 -14.60
N GLY A 226 -6.43 11.84 -14.70
CA GLY A 226 -7.14 10.80 -15.43
C GLY A 226 -7.33 9.51 -14.64
N VAL A 227 -7.43 9.60 -13.32
CA VAL A 227 -7.65 8.44 -12.44
C VAL A 227 -9.06 7.87 -12.64
N ASP A 228 -9.20 6.56 -12.42
CA ASP A 228 -10.47 5.83 -12.55
C ASP A 228 -11.32 5.93 -11.27
N GLY A 229 -10.66 6.17 -10.13
CA GLY A 229 -11.26 6.32 -8.81
C GLY A 229 -10.40 7.17 -7.87
N ILE A 230 -10.99 7.51 -6.72
CA ILE A 230 -10.39 8.23 -5.59
C ILE A 230 -10.80 7.57 -4.28
#